data_AF-A0A7V8BGT2-F1
#
_entry.id   AF-A0A7V8BGT2-F1
#
_cell.length_a   1.000
_cell.length_b   1.000
_cell.length_c   1.000
_cell.angle_alpha   90.00
_cell.angle_beta   90.00
_cell.angle_gamma   90.00
#
_symmetry.space_group_name_H-M   'P 1'
#
loop_
_entity.id
_entity.type
_entity.pdbx_description
1 polymer ?
#
loop_
_entity_poly.entity_id
_entity_poly.type
_entity_poly.pdbx_seq_one_letter_code
_entity_poly.pdbx_strand_id
1 'polypeptide(L)'
;MSEEDPKSVPQRDDQPAATNKCCKRSLLRSSLVWGILVGIALWGGLNTAMEWTNRSEFCVSCHEMGIPYEEFKKTVHYKNRSGTTVQCADCHVASSKTPTDYLFKSFQKLMAARDVVGKITGVIDTPEKFEAHRLTMAQRVWDRMVSRDSKECRNCHDFKTMDPEKQKDRSVVKHEGAVEDGKTCIECHKGIVHKPVHLQLEKTVAAGGKES
;
A
#
# COMPACT_ATOMS: atom_id res chain seq x y z
N MET A 1 -27.69 93.80 19.45
CA MET A 1 -27.60 93.14 18.13
C MET A 1 -26.68 91.96 18.33
N SER A 2 -27.29 90.79 18.29
CA SER A 2 -26.80 89.51 18.78
C SER A 2 -26.16 88.71 17.65
N GLU A 3 -24.84 88.60 17.68
CA GLU A 3 -24.09 87.58 16.95
C GLU A 3 -23.81 86.44 17.93
N GLU A 4 -24.68 85.43 17.94
CA GLU A 4 -24.39 84.15 18.58
C GLU A 4 -23.67 83.26 17.56
N ASP A 5 -22.41 82.94 17.87
CA ASP A 5 -21.55 81.97 17.18
C ASP A 5 -22.25 80.62 17.02
N PRO A 6 -22.40 80.08 15.79
CA PRO A 6 -22.91 78.73 15.61
C PRO A 6 -21.82 77.71 15.98
N LYS A 7 -21.88 77.25 17.23
CA LYS A 7 -21.41 75.97 17.77
C LYS A 7 -20.49 75.15 16.85
N SER A 8 -19.20 75.14 17.19
CA SER A 8 -18.24 74.12 16.77
C SER A 8 -18.79 72.71 17.02
N VAL A 9 -19.00 71.95 15.95
CA VAL A 9 -19.26 70.52 16.00
C VAL A 9 -17.99 69.82 16.51
N PRO A 10 -18.03 68.98 17.55
CA PRO A 10 -16.86 68.20 17.92
C PRO A 10 -16.61 67.13 16.85
N GLN A 11 -15.46 67.19 16.18
CA GLN A 11 -14.99 66.10 15.33
C GLN A 11 -14.78 64.87 16.23
N ARG A 12 -15.51 63.79 15.95
CA ARG A 12 -15.22 62.47 16.51
C ARG A 12 -14.07 61.86 15.73
N ASP A 13 -12.87 62.30 16.05
CA ASP A 13 -11.65 61.59 15.71
C ASP A 13 -11.44 60.53 16.79
N ASP A 14 -11.58 59.25 16.41
CA ASP A 14 -10.99 58.05 17.04
C ASP A 14 -11.94 56.85 17.01
N GLN A 15 -11.94 56.10 15.91
CA GLN A 15 -12.13 54.64 15.95
C GLN A 15 -11.76 53.87 14.65
N PRO A 16 -10.48 53.82 14.23
CA PRO A 16 -10.05 52.86 13.19
C PRO A 16 -9.36 51.59 13.72
N ALA A 17 -9.02 51.48 15.01
CA ALA A 17 -8.19 50.38 15.50
C ALA A 17 -8.96 49.11 15.93
N ALA A 18 -10.19 49.25 16.47
CA ALA A 18 -10.94 48.13 17.04
C ALA A 18 -11.72 47.31 15.98
N THR A 19 -12.30 47.99 15.00
CA THR A 19 -13.06 47.40 13.86
C THR A 19 -12.16 46.53 12.98
N ASN A 20 -10.94 47.00 12.70
CA ASN A 20 -9.94 46.27 11.92
C ASN A 20 -9.42 45.00 12.60
N LYS A 21 -9.32 44.99 13.95
CA LYS A 21 -8.92 43.78 14.72
C LYS A 21 -10.04 42.73 14.73
N CYS A 22 -11.30 43.14 14.82
CA CYS A 22 -12.44 42.22 14.80
C CYS A 22 -12.64 41.61 13.40
N CYS A 23 -12.52 42.43 12.35
CA CYS A 23 -12.60 41.98 10.96
C CYS A 23 -11.42 41.07 10.58
N LYS A 24 -10.18 41.40 10.98
CA LYS A 24 -9.01 40.52 10.80
C LYS A 24 -9.12 39.21 11.58
N ARG A 25 -9.67 39.22 12.80
CA ARG A 25 -9.92 37.99 13.58
C ARG A 25 -11.04 37.13 12.99
N SER A 26 -12.07 37.75 12.40
CA SER A 26 -13.15 37.05 11.68
C SER A 26 -12.63 36.40 10.38
N LEU A 27 -11.84 37.14 9.60
CA LEU A 27 -11.20 36.63 8.38
C LEU A 27 -10.19 35.49 8.68
N LEU A 28 -9.34 35.63 9.71
CA LEU A 28 -8.44 34.54 10.14
C LEU A 28 -9.20 33.28 10.55
N ARG A 29 -10.33 33.43 11.26
CA ARG A 29 -11.17 32.30 11.68
C ARG A 29 -11.81 31.61 10.48
N SER A 30 -12.34 32.37 9.52
CA SER A 30 -12.91 31.80 8.28
C SER A 30 -11.85 31.09 7.44
N SER A 31 -10.65 31.65 7.29
CA SER A 31 -9.54 31.00 6.58
C SER A 31 -9.07 29.71 7.26
N LEU A 32 -9.04 29.68 8.60
CA LEU A 32 -8.70 28.46 9.35
C LEU A 32 -9.74 27.36 9.14
N VAL A 33 -11.03 27.70 9.22
CA VAL A 33 -12.12 26.74 8.97
C VAL A 33 -12.03 26.19 7.55
N TRP A 34 -11.86 27.05 6.54
CA TRP A 34 -11.68 26.60 5.16
C TRP A 34 -10.43 25.74 4.97
N GLY A 35 -9.30 26.11 5.59
CA GLY A 35 -8.07 25.31 5.54
C GLY A 35 -8.26 23.92 6.13
N ILE A 36 -8.99 23.79 7.24
CA ILE A 36 -9.33 22.50 7.84
C ILE A 36 -10.23 21.68 6.90
N LEU A 37 -11.28 22.29 6.34
CA LEU A 37 -12.20 21.62 5.42
C LEU A 37 -11.47 21.09 4.18
N VAL A 38 -10.60 21.92 3.57
CA VAL A 38 -9.76 21.52 2.44
C VAL A 38 -8.79 20.41 2.86
N GLY A 39 -8.16 20.53 4.02
CA GLY A 39 -7.25 19.51 4.55
C GLY A 39 -7.93 18.15 4.74
N ILE A 40 -9.14 18.13 5.33
CA ILE A 40 -9.95 16.92 5.49
C ILE A 40 -10.33 16.34 4.13
N ALA A 41 -10.78 17.18 3.19
CA ALA A 41 -11.17 16.73 1.85
C ALA A 41 -9.99 16.09 1.10
N LEU A 42 -8.81 16.73 1.13
CA LEU A 42 -7.60 16.21 0.49
C LEU A 42 -7.13 14.91 1.15
N TRP A 43 -7.05 14.88 2.48
CA TRP A 43 -6.63 13.68 3.22
C TRP A 43 -7.59 12.51 3.02
N GLY A 44 -8.90 12.76 3.08
CA GLY A 44 -9.94 11.77 2.83
C GLY A 44 -9.90 11.27 1.39
N GLY A 45 -9.75 12.18 0.41
CA GLY A 45 -9.63 11.84 -1.00
C GLY A 45 -8.40 10.97 -1.29
N LEU A 46 -7.23 11.34 -0.77
CA LEU A 46 -5.99 10.56 -0.96
C LEU A 46 -6.09 9.15 -0.37
N ASN A 47 -6.60 9.01 0.85
CA ASN A 47 -6.72 7.69 1.47
C ASN A 47 -7.79 6.83 0.77
N THR A 48 -8.89 7.44 0.32
CA THR A 48 -9.92 6.75 -0.46
C THR A 48 -9.35 6.24 -1.79
N ALA A 49 -8.62 7.09 -2.53
CA ALA A 49 -7.97 6.69 -3.77
C ALA A 49 -6.91 5.61 -3.54
N MET A 50 -6.10 5.74 -2.49
CA MET A 50 -5.12 4.73 -2.12
C MET A 50 -5.76 3.39 -1.80
N GLU A 51 -6.90 3.39 -1.12
CA GLU A 51 -7.60 2.16 -0.76
C GLU A 51 -8.33 1.54 -1.95
N TRP A 52 -8.95 2.36 -2.79
CA TRP A 52 -9.56 1.91 -4.03
C TRP A 52 -8.56 1.20 -4.95
N THR A 53 -7.34 1.74 -5.09
CA THR A 53 -6.26 1.11 -5.88
C THR A 53 -5.62 -0.12 -5.23
N ASN A 54 -6.04 -0.55 -4.02
CA ASN A 54 -5.60 -1.81 -3.40
C ASN A 54 -6.57 -2.97 -3.64
N ARG A 55 -7.75 -2.69 -4.18
CA ARG A 55 -8.76 -3.70 -4.44
C ARG A 55 -8.33 -4.62 -5.58
N SER A 56 -8.66 -5.91 -5.49
CA SER A 56 -8.32 -6.87 -6.54
C SER A 56 -8.96 -6.47 -7.87
N GLU A 57 -10.16 -5.87 -7.83
CA GLU A 57 -10.88 -5.36 -9.01
C GLU A 57 -10.07 -4.29 -9.76
N PHE A 58 -9.34 -3.43 -9.03
CA PHE A 58 -8.44 -2.46 -9.66
C PHE A 58 -7.23 -3.17 -10.27
N CYS A 59 -6.62 -4.13 -9.55
CA CYS A 59 -5.47 -4.88 -10.05
C CYS A 59 -5.80 -5.63 -11.35
N VAL A 60 -6.96 -6.29 -11.42
CA VAL A 60 -7.39 -7.07 -12.60
C VAL A 60 -8.03 -6.23 -13.71
N SER A 61 -8.10 -4.90 -13.54
CA SER A 61 -8.56 -4.00 -14.61
C SER A 61 -7.60 -3.99 -15.82
N CYS A 62 -6.35 -4.39 -15.62
CA CYS A 62 -5.40 -4.66 -16.69
C CYS A 62 -5.51 -6.12 -17.15
N HIS A 63 -5.63 -6.37 -18.46
CA HIS A 63 -5.86 -7.72 -18.99
C HIS A 63 -4.76 -8.73 -18.62
N GLU A 64 -3.52 -8.27 -18.47
CA GLU A 64 -2.35 -9.08 -18.11
C GLU A 64 -2.50 -9.70 -16.71
N MET A 65 -3.21 -9.00 -15.81
CA MET A 65 -3.43 -9.44 -14.44
C MET A 65 -4.54 -10.50 -14.33
N GLY A 66 -5.27 -10.78 -15.42
CA GLY A 66 -6.17 -11.92 -15.50
C GLY A 66 -5.44 -13.25 -15.31
N ILE A 67 -4.22 -13.39 -15.82
CA ILE A 67 -3.41 -14.61 -15.71
C ILE A 67 -3.14 -14.98 -14.24
N PRO A 68 -2.49 -14.12 -13.42
CA PRO A 68 -2.27 -14.43 -12.01
C PRO A 68 -3.56 -14.50 -11.18
N TYR A 69 -4.64 -13.83 -11.60
CA TYR A 69 -5.93 -13.89 -10.91
C TYR A 69 -6.61 -15.25 -11.06
N GLU A 70 -6.60 -15.85 -12.25
CA GLU A 70 -7.10 -17.22 -12.45
C GLU A 70 -6.32 -18.27 -11.64
N GLU A 71 -5.02 -18.03 -11.42
CA GLU A 71 -4.20 -18.86 -10.52
C GLU A 71 -4.61 -18.66 -9.06
N PHE A 72 -4.78 -17.40 -8.64
CA PHE A 72 -5.19 -17.06 -7.27
C PHE A 72 -6.51 -17.71 -6.86
N LYS A 73 -7.50 -17.71 -7.76
CA LYS A 73 -8.82 -18.33 -7.52
C LYS A 73 -8.77 -19.82 -7.20
N LYS A 74 -7.68 -20.51 -7.56
CA LYS A 74 -7.47 -21.94 -7.30
C LYS A 74 -6.85 -22.22 -5.94
N THR A 75 -6.59 -21.20 -5.13
CA THR A 75 -5.84 -21.31 -3.87
C THR A 75 -6.72 -21.13 -2.64
N VAL A 76 -6.21 -21.59 -1.48
CA VAL A 76 -6.86 -21.38 -0.18
C VAL A 76 -6.96 -19.90 0.22
N HIS A 77 -6.15 -19.04 -0.37
CA HIS A 77 -6.20 -17.60 -0.11
C HIS A 77 -7.41 -16.94 -0.79
N TYR A 78 -7.98 -17.56 -1.82
CA TYR A 78 -9.24 -17.13 -2.44
C TYR A 78 -10.46 -17.81 -1.83
N LYS A 79 -10.40 -19.14 -1.65
CA LYS A 79 -11.51 -19.95 -1.11
C LYS A 79 -11.01 -20.89 -0.03
N ASN A 80 -11.39 -20.63 1.22
CA ASN A 80 -11.02 -21.43 2.39
C ASN A 80 -12.24 -21.80 3.25
N ARG A 81 -11.98 -22.62 4.27
CA ARG A 81 -12.97 -23.11 5.24
C ARG A 81 -13.60 -22.02 6.12
N SER A 82 -12.93 -20.87 6.30
CA SER A 82 -13.40 -19.78 7.16
C SER A 82 -14.28 -18.77 6.41
N GLY A 83 -14.39 -18.88 5.08
CA GLY A 83 -15.15 -17.93 4.26
C GLY A 83 -14.49 -16.55 4.12
N THR A 84 -13.24 -16.41 4.55
CA THR A 84 -12.45 -15.19 4.37
C THR A 84 -11.72 -15.24 3.03
N THR A 85 -11.42 -14.08 2.44
CA THR A 85 -10.59 -13.99 1.24
C THR A 85 -9.66 -12.80 1.37
N VAL A 86 -8.42 -12.97 0.94
CA VAL A 86 -7.46 -11.87 0.86
C VAL A 86 -7.58 -11.18 -0.49
N GLN A 87 -7.17 -9.92 -0.55
CA GLN A 87 -7.05 -9.15 -1.78
C GLN A 87 -5.62 -9.24 -2.32
N CYS A 88 -5.42 -8.92 -3.60
CA CYS A 88 -4.07 -8.85 -4.20
C CYS A 88 -3.11 -8.00 -3.35
N ALA A 89 -3.59 -6.85 -2.85
CA ALA A 89 -2.77 -5.93 -2.06
C ALA A 89 -2.37 -6.46 -0.69
N ASP A 90 -3.12 -7.39 -0.08
CA ASP A 90 -2.78 -7.93 1.24
C ASP A 90 -1.44 -8.67 1.23
N CYS A 91 -1.03 -9.19 0.07
CA CYS A 91 0.27 -9.82 -0.15
C CYS A 91 1.26 -8.95 -0.93
N HIS A 92 0.80 -8.17 -1.91
CA HIS A 92 1.68 -7.44 -2.83
C HIS A 92 1.98 -5.98 -2.41
N VAL A 93 1.27 -5.45 -1.42
CA VAL A 93 1.40 -4.07 -0.94
C VAL A 93 1.61 -4.07 0.56
N ALA A 94 2.47 -3.20 1.07
CA ALA A 94 2.65 -3.06 2.51
C ALA A 94 1.33 -2.64 3.17
N SER A 95 1.08 -3.15 4.36
CA SER A 95 -0.12 -2.81 5.12
C SER A 95 -0.10 -1.35 5.61
N SER A 96 -1.23 -0.88 6.10
CA SER A 96 -1.32 0.43 6.76
C SER A 96 -1.25 0.31 8.30
N LYS A 97 -0.78 -0.82 8.85
CA LYS A 97 -0.84 -1.09 10.30
C LYS A 97 0.06 -0.17 11.14
N THR A 98 1.22 0.22 10.59
CA THR A 98 2.16 1.11 11.28
C THR A 98 2.45 2.35 10.41
N PRO A 99 2.88 3.48 11.00
CA PRO A 99 3.31 4.65 10.23
C PRO A 99 4.42 4.30 9.23
N THR A 100 5.34 3.42 9.61
CA THR A 100 6.40 2.95 8.72
C THR A 100 5.84 2.15 7.55
N ASP A 101 4.91 1.23 7.79
CA ASP A 101 4.32 0.41 6.71
C ASP A 101 3.48 1.27 5.76
N TYR A 102 2.78 2.30 6.28
CA TYR A 102 2.08 3.28 5.45
C TYR A 102 3.06 4.05 4.54
N LEU A 103 4.19 4.53 5.07
CA LEU A 103 5.22 5.19 4.25
C LEU A 103 5.77 4.24 3.17
N PHE A 104 6.05 2.98 3.52
CA PHE A 104 6.48 1.96 2.56
C PHE A 104 5.41 1.67 1.51
N LYS A 105 4.13 1.63 1.89
CA LYS A 105 2.99 1.48 0.98
C LYS A 105 2.96 2.64 -0.02
N SER A 106 3.07 3.89 0.45
CA SER A 106 3.11 5.07 -0.41
C SER A 106 4.27 5.00 -1.41
N PHE A 107 5.47 4.62 -0.96
CA PHE A 107 6.62 4.44 -1.85
C PHE A 107 6.40 3.31 -2.87
N GLN A 108 5.82 2.18 -2.47
CA GLN A 108 5.48 1.09 -3.38
C GLN A 108 4.48 1.53 -4.45
N LYS A 109 3.48 2.34 -4.09
CA LYS A 109 2.52 2.89 -5.06
C LYS A 109 3.18 3.82 -6.08
N LEU A 110 4.11 4.66 -5.65
CA LEU A 110 4.92 5.49 -6.56
C LEU A 110 5.75 4.60 -7.51
N MET A 111 6.38 3.57 -6.97
CA MET A 111 7.16 2.62 -7.75
C MET A 111 6.31 1.82 -8.74
N ALA A 112 5.09 1.45 -8.37
CA ALA A 112 4.12 0.73 -9.20
C ALA A 112 3.60 1.57 -10.37
N ALA A 113 3.80 2.89 -10.39
CA ALA A 113 3.52 3.70 -11.57
C ALA A 113 4.29 3.23 -12.82
N ARG A 114 5.43 2.54 -12.63
CA ARG A 114 6.16 1.88 -13.72
C ARG A 114 5.33 0.81 -14.44
N ASP A 115 4.38 0.18 -13.75
CA ASP A 115 3.57 -0.90 -14.31
C ASP A 115 2.62 -0.33 -15.38
N VAL A 116 2.21 0.93 -15.23
CA VAL A 116 1.47 1.68 -16.25
C VAL A 116 2.34 1.93 -17.50
N VAL A 117 3.62 2.25 -17.31
CA VAL A 117 4.56 2.38 -18.43
C VAL A 117 4.75 1.02 -19.12
N GLY A 118 4.92 -0.06 -18.35
CA GLY A 118 5.02 -1.43 -18.88
C GLY A 118 3.77 -1.86 -19.65
N LYS A 119 2.59 -1.45 -19.18
CA LYS A 119 1.31 -1.64 -19.86
C LYS A 119 1.26 -0.90 -21.20
N ILE A 120 1.57 0.40 -21.21
CA ILE A 120 1.55 1.24 -22.42
C ILE A 120 2.57 0.75 -23.46
N THR A 121 3.72 0.26 -23.01
CA THR A 121 4.80 -0.24 -23.88
C THR A 121 4.66 -1.71 -24.25
N GLY A 122 3.68 -2.43 -23.70
CA GLY A 122 3.38 -3.82 -24.07
C GLY A 122 4.43 -4.84 -23.62
N VAL A 123 5.07 -4.63 -22.45
CA VAL A 123 6.15 -5.51 -21.95
C VAL A 123 5.65 -6.93 -21.65
N ILE A 124 4.41 -7.05 -21.15
CA ILE A 124 3.78 -8.33 -20.75
C ILE A 124 2.35 -8.48 -21.31
N ASP A 125 2.03 -7.81 -22.42
CA ASP A 125 0.68 -7.71 -22.98
C ASP A 125 0.14 -9.02 -23.61
N THR A 126 0.97 -10.05 -23.78
CA THR A 126 0.53 -11.39 -24.18
C THR A 126 0.91 -12.44 -23.14
N PRO A 127 0.21 -13.59 -23.10
CA PRO A 127 0.56 -14.69 -22.20
C PRO A 127 2.03 -15.14 -22.36
N GLU A 128 2.55 -15.17 -23.59
CA GLU A 128 3.92 -15.59 -23.87
C GLU A 128 4.93 -14.60 -23.28
N LYS A 129 4.68 -13.29 -23.45
CA LYS A 129 5.52 -12.25 -22.84
C LYS A 129 5.42 -12.25 -21.31
N PHE A 130 4.23 -12.50 -20.76
CA PHE A 130 4.04 -12.65 -19.32
C PHE A 130 4.86 -13.82 -18.77
N GLU A 131 4.77 -15.00 -19.41
CA GLU A 131 5.54 -16.18 -19.02
C GLU A 131 7.05 -15.94 -19.13
N ALA A 132 7.51 -15.27 -20.20
CA ALA A 132 8.92 -14.92 -20.39
C ALA A 132 9.47 -14.04 -19.25
N HIS A 133 8.64 -13.17 -18.66
CA HIS A 133 9.03 -12.30 -17.56
C HIS A 133 8.63 -12.84 -16.17
N ARG A 134 7.89 -13.96 -16.09
CA ARG A 134 7.27 -14.44 -14.85
C ARG A 134 8.28 -14.65 -13.73
N LEU A 135 9.40 -15.30 -14.02
CA LEU A 135 10.43 -15.57 -13.02
C LEU A 135 11.04 -14.26 -12.48
N THR A 136 11.37 -13.32 -13.37
CA THR A 136 11.90 -12.00 -12.99
C THR A 136 10.90 -11.20 -12.15
N MET A 137 9.62 -11.21 -12.51
CA MET A 137 8.57 -10.57 -11.73
C MET A 137 8.40 -11.23 -10.35
N ALA A 138 8.42 -12.56 -10.29
CA ALA A 138 8.29 -13.31 -9.06
C ALA A 138 9.47 -13.05 -8.09
N GLN A 139 10.71 -13.04 -8.60
CA GLN A 139 11.90 -12.71 -7.80
C GLN A 139 11.79 -11.32 -7.16
N ARG A 140 11.41 -10.29 -7.91
CA ARG A 140 11.23 -8.93 -7.37
C ARG A 140 10.22 -8.87 -6.22
N VAL A 141 9.18 -9.69 -6.26
CA VAL A 141 8.20 -9.79 -5.17
C VAL A 141 8.78 -10.57 -3.99
N TRP A 142 9.44 -11.70 -4.24
CA TRP A 142 10.06 -12.50 -3.19
C TRP A 142 11.15 -11.73 -2.45
N ASP A 143 12.06 -11.05 -3.16
CA ASP A 143 13.12 -10.24 -2.56
C ASP A 143 12.56 -9.13 -1.67
N ARG A 144 11.43 -8.55 -2.07
CA ARG A 144 10.72 -7.57 -1.25
C ARG A 144 10.10 -8.21 -0.01
N MET A 145 9.46 -9.35 -0.15
CA MET A 145 8.89 -10.08 0.98
C MET A 145 9.99 -10.53 1.95
N VAL A 146 11.15 -11.00 1.47
CA VAL A 146 12.31 -11.34 2.31
C VAL A 146 12.83 -10.11 3.05
N SER A 147 13.11 -9.01 2.33
CA SER A 147 13.65 -7.80 2.96
C SER A 147 12.70 -7.15 3.98
N ARG A 148 11.42 -7.54 3.98
CA ARG A 148 10.40 -7.10 4.93
C ARG A 148 9.99 -8.19 5.92
N ASP A 149 10.79 -9.23 6.09
CA ASP A 149 10.49 -10.34 7.00
C ASP A 149 9.08 -10.95 6.79
N SER A 150 8.65 -11.04 5.53
CA SER A 150 7.33 -11.52 5.15
C SER A 150 6.19 -10.87 5.94
N LYS A 151 6.31 -9.58 6.28
CA LYS A 151 5.30 -8.82 7.05
C LYS A 151 3.88 -8.98 6.51
N GLU A 152 3.74 -9.03 5.19
CA GLU A 152 2.48 -9.22 4.50
C GLU A 152 1.85 -10.60 4.82
N CYS A 153 2.67 -11.65 4.92
CA CYS A 153 2.24 -12.96 5.42
C CYS A 153 1.92 -12.91 6.92
N ARG A 154 2.83 -12.33 7.72
CA ARG A 154 2.73 -12.26 9.18
C ARG A 154 1.55 -11.45 9.67
N ASN A 155 0.97 -10.60 8.82
CA ASN A 155 -0.26 -9.88 9.14
C ASN A 155 -1.44 -10.79 9.48
N CYS A 156 -1.41 -12.04 8.99
CA CYS A 156 -2.40 -13.08 9.26
C CYS A 156 -1.76 -14.39 9.79
N HIS A 157 -0.48 -14.63 9.48
CA HIS A 157 0.27 -15.84 9.82
C HIS A 157 1.47 -15.53 10.72
N ASP A 158 1.21 -15.28 12.01
CA ASP A 158 2.28 -15.03 12.99
C ASP A 158 2.69 -16.33 13.70
N PHE A 159 4.00 -16.59 13.77
CA PHE A 159 4.53 -17.79 14.46
C PHE A 159 4.06 -17.89 15.93
N LYS A 160 3.83 -16.76 16.60
CA LYS A 160 3.38 -16.72 18.00
C LYS A 160 1.93 -17.15 18.19
N THR A 161 1.11 -17.05 17.15
CA THR A 161 -0.33 -17.33 17.21
C THR A 161 -0.75 -18.50 16.33
N MET A 162 0.20 -19.15 15.65
CA MET A 162 -0.05 -20.41 14.97
C MET A 162 -0.25 -21.52 16.00
N ASP A 163 -1.34 -22.27 15.87
CA ASP A 163 -1.63 -23.42 16.71
C ASP A 163 -0.79 -24.63 16.27
N PRO A 164 0.17 -25.14 17.08
CA PRO A 164 0.99 -26.30 16.72
C PRO A 164 0.16 -27.58 16.60
N GLU A 165 -0.93 -27.73 17.37
CA GLU A 165 -1.78 -28.93 17.36
C GLU A 165 -2.57 -29.06 16.04
N LYS A 166 -2.74 -27.96 15.30
CA LYS A 166 -3.37 -27.95 13.97
C LYS A 166 -2.38 -28.12 12.83
N GLN A 167 -1.09 -28.22 13.12
CA GLN A 167 -0.04 -28.42 12.13
C GLN A 167 0.35 -29.90 12.05
N LYS A 168 0.95 -30.29 10.93
CA LYS A 168 1.63 -31.60 10.84
C LYS A 168 2.91 -31.53 11.65
N ASP A 169 3.33 -32.62 12.29
CA ASP A 169 4.56 -32.67 13.11
C ASP A 169 5.78 -32.11 12.37
N ARG A 170 5.94 -32.49 11.10
CA ARG A 170 7.04 -31.97 10.26
C ARG A 170 7.01 -30.45 10.08
N SER A 171 5.81 -29.86 10.05
CA SER A 171 5.62 -28.42 9.87
C SER A 171 5.93 -27.67 11.16
N VAL A 172 5.55 -28.23 12.32
CA VAL A 172 5.93 -27.67 13.63
C VAL A 172 7.44 -27.57 13.73
N VAL A 173 8.16 -28.67 13.52
CA VAL A 173 9.63 -28.70 13.56
C VAL A 173 10.26 -27.70 12.58
N LYS A 174 9.67 -27.55 11.38
CA LYS A 174 10.17 -26.58 10.38
C LYS A 174 9.89 -25.13 10.75
N HIS A 175 8.75 -24.84 11.36
CA HIS A 175 8.45 -23.49 11.82
C HIS A 175 9.27 -23.10 13.04
N GLU A 176 9.50 -24.02 13.98
CA GLU A 176 10.41 -23.81 15.11
C GLU A 176 11.82 -23.50 14.63
N GLY A 177 12.38 -24.36 13.75
CA GLY A 177 13.69 -24.11 13.16
C GLY A 177 13.75 -22.82 12.33
N ALA A 178 12.66 -22.42 11.67
CA ALA A 178 12.61 -21.14 10.95
C ALA A 178 12.65 -19.93 11.89
N VAL A 179 12.03 -20.03 13.08
CA VAL A 179 12.12 -18.99 14.11
C VAL A 179 13.55 -18.88 14.65
N GLU A 180 14.19 -20.01 14.94
CA GLU A 180 15.57 -20.07 15.42
C GLU A 180 16.58 -19.53 14.38
N ASP A 181 16.41 -19.91 13.12
CA ASP A 181 17.26 -19.50 12.00
C ASP A 181 16.99 -18.05 11.52
N GLY A 182 15.96 -17.37 12.05
CA GLY A 182 15.55 -16.05 11.58
C GLY A 182 15.03 -16.03 10.14
N LYS A 183 14.45 -17.13 9.66
CA LYS A 183 13.93 -17.26 8.30
C LYS A 183 12.58 -16.58 8.13
N THR A 184 12.38 -16.03 6.94
CA THR A 184 11.13 -15.43 6.50
C THR A 184 10.20 -16.49 5.89
N CYS A 185 8.89 -16.25 5.92
CA CYS A 185 7.90 -17.20 5.38
C CYS A 185 8.14 -17.50 3.90
N ILE A 186 8.45 -16.47 3.11
CA ILE A 186 8.58 -16.58 1.65
C ILE A 186 9.81 -17.35 1.21
N GLU A 187 10.82 -17.54 2.07
CA GLU A 187 12.03 -18.30 1.69
C GLU A 187 11.71 -19.76 1.39
N CYS A 188 10.75 -20.35 2.12
CA CYS A 188 10.25 -21.69 1.89
C CYS A 188 8.93 -21.72 1.08
N HIS A 189 8.05 -20.72 1.22
CA HIS A 189 6.72 -20.72 0.61
C HIS A 189 6.63 -19.96 -0.73
N LYS A 190 7.66 -20.08 -1.60
CA LYS A 190 7.67 -19.45 -2.93
C LYS A 190 6.63 -20.07 -3.86
N GLY A 191 5.81 -19.23 -4.50
CA GLY A 191 4.78 -19.70 -5.45
C GLY A 191 3.56 -20.31 -4.76
N ILE A 192 3.20 -19.82 -3.57
CA ILE A 192 2.04 -20.29 -2.79
C ILE A 192 0.69 -19.96 -3.45
N VAL A 193 0.61 -18.86 -4.20
CA VAL A 193 -0.63 -18.41 -4.86
C VAL A 193 -0.56 -18.55 -6.38
N HIS A 194 0.57 -18.16 -6.97
CA HIS A 194 0.79 -18.18 -8.41
C HIS A 194 1.62 -19.38 -8.84
N LYS A 195 1.59 -19.70 -10.14
CA LYS A 195 2.38 -20.80 -10.73
C LYS A 195 3.80 -20.84 -10.15
N PRO A 196 4.21 -21.97 -9.55
CA PRO A 196 5.49 -22.06 -8.86
C PRO A 196 6.64 -22.09 -9.87
N VAL A 197 7.35 -20.97 -9.99
CA VAL A 197 8.51 -20.82 -10.88
C VAL A 197 9.86 -20.87 -10.16
N HIS A 198 9.87 -21.05 -8.83
CA HIS A 198 11.11 -21.08 -8.04
C HIS A 198 12.05 -22.22 -8.44
N LEU A 199 11.52 -23.34 -8.94
CA LEU A 199 12.30 -24.47 -9.47
C LEU A 199 13.19 -24.09 -10.67
N GLN A 200 12.90 -22.97 -11.34
CA GLN A 200 13.74 -22.46 -12.42
C GLN A 200 15.04 -21.86 -11.88
N LEU A 201 15.06 -21.37 -10.63
CA LEU A 201 16.28 -20.85 -9.99
C LEU A 201 17.34 -21.95 -9.81
N GLU A 202 16.91 -23.13 -9.38
CA GLU A 202 17.79 -24.28 -9.15
C GLU A 202 18.43 -24.76 -10.47
N LYS A 203 17.66 -24.74 -11.56
CA LYS A 203 18.16 -25.07 -12.90
C LYS A 203 19.19 -24.07 -13.40
N THR A 204 18.99 -22.78 -13.14
CA THR A 204 19.95 -21.74 -13.54
C THR A 204 21.25 -21.85 -12.73
N VAL A 205 21.18 -22.14 -11.43
CA VAL A 205 22.37 -22.39 -10.59
C VAL A 205 23.12 -23.65 -11.04
N ALA A 206 22.38 -24.73 -11.33
CA ALA A 206 22.97 -25.97 -11.85
C ALA A 206 23.59 -25.82 -13.25
N ALA A 207 23.05 -24.91 -14.07
CA ALA A 207 23.59 -24.59 -15.40
C ALA A 207 24.81 -23.66 -15.34
N GLY A 208 24.80 -22.66 -14.45
CA GLY A 208 25.91 -21.72 -14.25
C GLY A 208 27.11 -22.29 -13.48
N GLY A 209 26.93 -23.40 -12.73
CA GLY A 209 28.00 -24.11 -12.04
C GLY A 209 28.83 -25.06 -12.91
N LYS A 210 28.65 -25.05 -14.24
CA LYS A 210 29.47 -25.82 -15.21
C LYS A 210 30.49 -24.98 -15.97
N GLU A 211 30.59 -23.68 -15.68
CA GLU A 211 31.60 -22.78 -16.23
C GLU A 211 32.38 -22.13 -15.07
N SER A 212 33.24 -22.93 -14.43
CA SER A 212 34.35 -22.45 -13.61
C SER A 212 35.44 -23.51 -13.54
#